data_AF-A0A7G7MH59-F1
#
_entry.id   AF-A0A7G7MH59-F1
#
_cell.length_a   1.000
_cell.length_b   1.000
_cell.length_c   1.000
_cell.angle_alpha   90.00
_cell.angle_beta   90.00
_cell.angle_gamma   90.00
#
_symmetry.space_group_name_H-M   'P 1'
#
loop_
_entity.id
_entity.type
_entity.pdbx_description
1 polymer ?
#
loop_
_entity_poly.entity_id
_entity_poly.type
_entity_poly.pdbx_seq_one_letter_code
_entity_poly.pdbx_strand_id
1 'polypeptide(L)'
;MWHPDPDQLALAALPAEPRDDAVEQHLDACSLCRGHVESLRRTVDLAVAGAADGSEYGDPPEHVWAAITGELHVPAGPVPAPPRVPFLRRAALPAAAALVALVVGLGLGWTTGSAPPQPARLAALGPVDAAEPGAAGTVGIADDRGLRVVVVRVEDTALPAGSDYLEAWLMDASGGGLVSLGALSPDGAGFRGEFSVPPDLPTAAFSTVDVSAERWDGDERHSRVSLLRGELG
;
A
#
# COMPACT_ATOMS: atom_id res chain seq x y z
N MET A 1 29.92 -6.10 10.94
CA MET A 1 28.92 -5.23 11.60
C MET A 1 27.66 -6.04 11.70
N TRP A 2 27.00 -6.01 12.86
CA TRP A 2 25.74 -6.68 13.09
C TRP A 2 24.61 -5.84 12.49
N HIS A 3 23.63 -6.48 11.86
CA HIS A 3 22.39 -5.83 11.44
C HIS A 3 21.26 -6.47 12.23
N PRO A 4 20.30 -5.67 12.75
CA PRO A 4 19.09 -6.21 13.33
C PRO A 4 18.38 -7.11 12.33
N ASP A 5 17.78 -8.19 12.83
CA ASP A 5 16.98 -9.07 11.99
C ASP A 5 15.67 -8.36 11.55
N PRO A 6 14.96 -8.91 10.55
CA PRO A 6 13.73 -8.29 10.05
C PRO A 6 12.65 -8.08 11.11
N ASP A 7 12.54 -8.97 12.10
CA ASP A 7 11.52 -8.90 13.14
C ASP A 7 11.83 -7.74 14.11
N GLN A 8 13.11 -7.55 14.44
CA GLN A 8 13.56 -6.40 15.22
C GLN A 8 13.31 -5.06 14.50
N LEU A 9 13.48 -5.01 13.18
CA LEU A 9 13.15 -3.82 12.38
C LEU A 9 11.64 -3.58 12.30
N ALA A 10 10.85 -4.65 12.23
CA ALA A 10 9.38 -4.56 12.25
C ALA A 10 8.86 -4.04 13.60
N LEU A 11 9.38 -4.56 14.72
CA LEU A 11 9.05 -4.06 16.06
C LEU A 11 9.44 -2.59 16.23
N ALA A 12 10.63 -2.18 15.74
CA ALA A 12 11.06 -0.78 15.79
C ALA A 12 10.18 0.18 14.94
N ALA A 13 9.40 -0.35 14.00
CA ALA A 13 8.44 0.42 13.21
C ALA A 13 7.11 0.67 13.94
N LEU A 14 6.76 -0.15 14.94
CA LEU A 14 5.49 -0.06 15.66
C LEU A 14 5.56 0.97 16.79
N PRO A 15 4.64 1.96 16.85
CA PRO A 15 4.72 3.05 17.84
C PRO A 15 4.39 2.62 19.28
N ALA A 16 3.69 1.48 19.45
CA ALA A 16 3.28 0.96 20.75
C ALA A 16 4.27 -0.06 21.34
N GLU A 17 5.28 -0.49 20.58
CA GLU A 17 6.24 -1.48 21.03
C GLU A 17 7.38 -0.86 21.85
N PRO A 18 7.93 -1.58 22.84
CA PRO A 18 9.14 -1.16 23.54
C PRO A 18 10.31 -1.00 22.58
N ARG A 19 11.07 0.10 22.71
CA ARG A 19 12.27 0.32 21.90
C ARG A 19 13.44 -0.51 22.45
N ASP A 20 14.14 -1.18 21.55
CA ASP A 20 15.40 -1.86 21.84
C ASP A 20 16.57 -0.87 21.61
N ASP A 21 17.32 -0.57 22.68
CA ASP A 21 18.42 0.40 22.65
C ASP A 21 19.53 0.04 21.64
N ALA A 22 19.82 -1.26 21.44
CA ALA A 22 20.85 -1.70 20.51
C ALA A 22 20.39 -1.53 19.06
N VAL A 23 19.10 -1.73 18.80
CA VAL A 23 18.50 -1.48 17.48
C VAL A 23 18.48 0.01 17.19
N GLU A 24 18.05 0.86 18.12
CA GLU A 24 18.01 2.32 17.95
C GLU A 24 19.42 2.89 17.69
N GLN A 25 20.42 2.47 18.47
CA GLN A 25 21.81 2.89 18.25
C GLN A 25 22.34 2.48 16.86
N HIS A 26 21.92 1.32 16.35
CA HIS A 26 22.26 0.91 14.98
C HIS A 26 21.53 1.74 13.93
N LEU A 27 20.25 2.07 14.13
CA LEU A 27 19.47 2.92 13.23
C LEU A 27 20.04 4.34 13.11
N ASP A 28 20.67 4.86 14.15
CA ASP A 28 21.41 6.13 14.12
C ASP A 28 22.62 6.08 13.19
N ALA A 29 23.28 4.91 13.09
CA ALA A 29 24.49 4.72 12.31
C ALA A 29 24.26 4.15 10.89
N CYS A 30 23.12 3.49 10.64
CA CYS A 30 22.86 2.74 9.41
C CYS A 30 21.66 3.27 8.62
N SER A 31 21.92 3.97 7.50
CA SER A 31 20.88 4.52 6.63
C SER A 31 20.00 3.45 5.95
N LEU A 32 20.55 2.26 5.69
CA LEU A 32 19.80 1.14 5.09
C LEU A 32 18.70 0.65 6.03
N CYS A 33 19.06 0.31 7.28
CA CYS A 33 18.10 -0.15 8.28
C CYS A 33 17.08 0.95 8.62
N ARG A 34 17.50 2.22 8.64
CA ARG A 34 16.59 3.35 8.82
C ARG A 34 15.56 3.44 7.70
N GLY A 35 15.99 3.28 6.44
CA GLY A 35 15.09 3.25 5.29
C GLY A 35 14.06 2.13 5.36
N HIS A 36 14.43 0.95 5.86
CA HIS A 36 13.49 -0.17 6.08
C HIS A 36 12.43 0.19 7.14
N VAL A 37 12.86 0.70 8.30
CA VAL A 37 11.94 1.10 9.37
C VAL A 37 11.01 2.24 8.93
N GLU A 38 11.51 3.23 8.20
CA GLU A 38 10.69 4.32 7.63
C GLU A 38 9.65 3.80 6.63
N SER A 39 10.00 2.79 5.83
CA SER A 39 9.04 2.16 4.92
C SER A 39 7.92 1.46 5.67
N LEU A 40 8.25 0.72 6.72
CA LEU A 40 7.28 0.02 7.55
C LEU A 40 6.38 1.01 8.33
N ARG A 41 6.96 2.11 8.85
CA ARG A 41 6.20 3.18 9.52
C ARG A 41 5.16 3.82 8.59
N ARG A 42 5.49 4.03 7.31
CA ARG A 42 4.49 4.53 6.34
C ARG A 42 3.29 3.60 6.20
N THR A 43 3.50 2.28 6.20
CA THR A 43 2.40 1.31 6.17
C THR A 43 1.54 1.40 7.42
N VAL A 44 2.17 1.52 8.60
CA VAL A 44 1.45 1.70 9.88
C VAL A 44 0.64 3.00 9.89
N ASP A 45 1.23 4.10 9.42
CA ASP A 45 0.55 5.40 9.35
C ASP A 45 -0.69 5.35 8.46
N LEU A 46 -0.62 4.66 7.31
CA LEU A 46 -1.77 4.45 6.44
C LEU A 46 -2.87 3.62 7.10
N ALA A 47 -2.49 2.52 7.78
CA ALA A 47 -3.45 1.69 8.51
C ALA A 47 -4.15 2.45 9.64
N VAL A 48 -3.40 3.26 10.40
CA VAL A 48 -3.94 4.08 11.49
C VAL A 48 -4.84 5.20 10.94
N ALA A 49 -4.44 5.85 9.83
CA ALA A 49 -5.24 6.88 9.19
C ALA A 49 -6.57 6.32 8.65
N GLY A 50 -6.56 5.13 8.06
CA GLY A 50 -7.79 4.45 7.63
C GLY A 50 -8.69 4.05 8.79
N ALA A 51 -8.12 3.59 9.92
CA ALA A 51 -8.89 3.28 11.12
C ALA A 51 -9.50 4.54 11.79
N ALA A 52 -8.86 5.70 11.63
CA ALA A 52 -9.31 6.97 12.22
C ALA A 52 -10.61 7.52 11.59
N ASP A 53 -11.03 7.02 10.43
CA ASP A 53 -12.34 7.33 9.85
C ASP A 53 -13.51 6.72 10.66
N GLY A 54 -13.22 5.89 11.67
CA GLY A 54 -13.96 5.70 12.93
C GLY A 54 -15.44 5.30 12.87
N SER A 55 -16.01 5.22 11.68
CA SER A 55 -17.43 4.98 11.45
C SER A 55 -17.76 3.49 11.35
N GLU A 56 -16.74 2.66 11.14
CA GLU A 56 -16.87 1.21 11.03
C GLU A 56 -16.75 0.48 12.39
N TYR A 57 -15.97 1.05 13.32
CA TYR A 57 -15.77 0.51 14.67
C TYR A 57 -16.42 1.44 15.68
N GLY A 58 -17.50 0.97 16.33
CA GLY A 58 -18.12 1.72 17.43
C GLY A 58 -17.18 1.92 18.61
N ASP A 59 -17.50 2.89 19.47
CA ASP A 59 -16.73 3.13 20.70
C ASP A 59 -16.62 1.86 21.56
N PRO A 60 -15.43 1.56 22.14
CA PRO A 60 -15.29 0.46 23.08
C PRO A 60 -16.30 0.61 24.24
N PRO A 61 -16.96 -0.48 24.67
CA PRO A 61 -17.91 -0.42 25.79
C PRO A 61 -17.30 0.18 27.06
N GLU A 62 -18.08 0.92 27.85
CA GLU A 62 -17.59 1.62 29.06
C GLU A 62 -16.86 0.71 30.05
N HIS A 63 -17.26 -0.56 30.16
CA HIS A 63 -16.62 -1.53 31.06
C HIS A 63 -15.15 -1.82 30.68
N VAL A 64 -14.80 -1.71 29.40
CA VAL A 64 -13.41 -1.89 28.91
C VAL A 64 -12.54 -0.75 29.43
N TRP A 65 -13.01 0.50 29.31
CA TRP A 65 -12.31 1.66 29.85
C TRP A 65 -12.20 1.63 31.38
N ALA A 66 -13.27 1.20 32.06
CA ALA A 66 -13.26 1.03 33.51
C ALA A 66 -12.22 -0.02 33.97
N ALA A 67 -12.07 -1.12 33.23
CA ALA A 67 -11.05 -2.13 33.52
C ALA A 67 -9.62 -1.60 33.30
N ILE A 68 -9.36 -0.92 32.17
CA ILE A 68 -8.03 -0.36 31.85
C ILE A 68 -7.60 0.67 32.91
N THR A 69 -8.51 1.57 33.28
CA THR A 69 -8.25 2.60 34.30
C THR A 69 -8.02 2.00 35.68
N GLY A 70 -8.74 0.92 36.02
CA GLY A 70 -8.53 0.14 37.23
C GLY A 70 -7.14 -0.51 37.30
N GLU A 71 -6.69 -1.14 36.22
CA GLU A 71 -5.36 -1.79 36.14
C GLU A 71 -4.21 -0.79 36.18
N LEU A 72 -4.31 0.31 35.43
CA LEU A 72 -3.26 1.32 35.35
C LEU A 72 -3.14 2.19 36.61
N HIS A 73 -4.05 2.04 37.58
CA HIS A 73 -4.11 2.85 38.81
C HIS A 73 -3.99 4.36 38.53
N VAL A 74 -4.51 4.83 37.38
CA VAL A 74 -4.44 6.24 37.00
C VAL A 74 -5.35 7.02 37.94
N PRO A 75 -4.81 7.92 38.79
CA PRO A 75 -5.67 8.73 39.63
C PRO A 75 -6.62 9.54 38.74
N ALA A 76 -7.90 9.59 39.09
CA ALA A 76 -8.90 10.41 38.41
C ALA A 76 -8.52 11.90 38.58
N GLY A 77 -7.69 12.40 37.69
CA GLY A 77 -7.33 13.80 37.57
C GLY A 77 -8.26 14.52 36.59
N PRO A 78 -8.35 15.85 36.66
CA PRO A 78 -9.06 16.61 35.63
C PRO A 78 -8.43 16.32 34.26
N VAL A 79 -9.24 15.83 33.33
CA VAL A 79 -8.85 15.67 31.91
C VAL A 79 -8.42 17.05 31.42
N PRO A 80 -7.16 17.26 30.99
CA PRO A 80 -6.75 18.52 30.42
C PRO A 80 -7.61 18.77 29.17
N ALA A 81 -8.29 19.91 29.14
CA ALA A 81 -9.03 20.32 27.95
C ALA A 81 -8.07 20.29 26.75
N PRO A 82 -8.47 19.74 25.59
CA PRO A 82 -7.61 19.71 24.42
C PRO A 82 -7.16 21.14 24.10
N PRO A 83 -5.88 21.36 23.73
CA PRO A 83 -5.42 22.68 23.34
C PRO A 83 -6.29 23.15 22.18
N ARG A 84 -7.01 24.25 22.40
CA ARG A 84 -7.72 24.95 21.32
C ARG A 84 -6.66 25.55 20.41
N VAL A 85 -6.21 24.78 19.42
CA VAL A 85 -5.43 25.34 18.31
C VAL A 85 -6.34 26.33 17.58
N PRO A 86 -5.97 27.61 17.45
CA PRO A 86 -6.77 28.54 16.67
C PRO A 86 -6.72 28.07 15.22
N PHE A 87 -7.84 27.57 14.72
CA PHE A 87 -8.07 27.35 13.30
C PHE A 87 -8.00 28.73 12.64
N LEU A 88 -6.81 29.09 12.15
CA LEU A 88 -6.69 30.17 11.18
C LEU A 88 -7.52 29.74 9.98
N ARG A 89 -8.71 30.34 9.85
CA ARG A 89 -9.49 30.31 8.62
C ARG A 89 -8.56 30.76 7.52
N ARG A 90 -8.00 29.81 6.75
CA ARG A 90 -7.31 30.11 5.51
C ARG A 90 -8.35 30.80 4.64
N ALA A 91 -8.27 32.12 4.57
CA ALA A 91 -9.07 32.90 3.65
C ALA A 91 -8.73 32.36 2.25
N ALA A 92 -9.70 31.71 1.62
CA ALA A 92 -9.59 31.31 0.23
C ALA A 92 -9.52 32.59 -0.60
N LEU A 93 -8.31 32.95 -1.02
CA LEU A 93 -8.12 33.92 -2.10
C LEU A 93 -8.56 33.22 -3.39
N PRO A 94 -9.43 33.82 -4.22
CA PRO A 94 -9.73 33.28 -5.53
C PRO A 94 -8.47 33.40 -6.38
N ALA A 95 -7.79 32.27 -6.63
CA ALA A 95 -6.69 32.20 -7.58
C ALA A 95 -7.27 32.32 -8.99
N ALA A 96 -7.11 33.51 -9.57
CA ALA A 96 -7.37 33.75 -10.99
C ALA A 96 -6.47 32.84 -11.83
N ALA A 97 -7.10 32.05 -12.71
CA ALA A 97 -6.42 31.26 -13.71
C ALA A 97 -5.65 32.19 -14.68
N ALA A 98 -4.33 32.07 -14.69
CA ALA A 98 -3.48 32.63 -15.74
C ALA A 98 -2.71 31.49 -16.40
N LEU A 99 -3.17 31.13 -17.60
CA LEU A 99 -2.45 30.35 -18.59
C LEU A 99 -1.09 31.02 -18.88
N VAL A 100 0.00 30.32 -18.63
CA VAL A 100 1.25 30.53 -19.38
C VAL A 100 1.82 29.17 -19.73
N ALA A 101 1.64 28.79 -20.99
CA ALA A 101 2.37 27.71 -21.62
C ALA A 101 3.82 28.15 -21.87
N LEU A 102 4.71 27.17 -21.71
CA LEU A 102 5.99 27.00 -22.41
C LEU A 102 7.19 27.85 -21.97
N VAL A 103 8.05 27.27 -21.12
CA VAL A 103 9.51 27.25 -21.33
C VAL A 103 10.08 25.91 -20.84
N VAL A 104 10.80 25.25 -21.75
CA VAL A 104 11.62 24.06 -21.55
C VAL A 104 12.79 24.34 -20.60
N GLY A 105 13.05 23.44 -19.64
CA GLY A 105 14.41 23.15 -19.16
C GLY A 105 14.72 23.29 -17.66
N LEU A 106 15.02 22.13 -17.06
CA LEU A 106 15.89 21.87 -15.90
C LEU A 106 15.44 22.28 -14.47
N GLY A 107 14.98 21.24 -13.74
CA GLY A 107 15.83 20.62 -12.72
C GLY A 107 15.95 21.34 -11.38
N LEU A 108 14.99 21.10 -10.48
CA LEU A 108 15.13 21.17 -9.02
C LEU A 108 13.81 20.63 -8.40
N GLY A 109 13.71 19.32 -8.18
CA GLY A 109 12.53 18.78 -7.47
C GLY A 109 12.27 17.26 -7.48
N TRP A 110 13.16 16.41 -8.00
CA TRP A 110 12.88 14.97 -8.18
C TRP A 110 14.08 14.05 -7.88
N THR A 111 14.88 14.31 -6.82
CA THR A 111 16.12 13.52 -6.59
C THR A 111 16.11 12.61 -5.36
N THR A 112 14.93 12.24 -4.82
CA THR A 112 14.86 11.20 -3.76
C THR A 112 14.00 9.99 -4.12
N GLY A 113 13.26 10.02 -5.24
CA GLY A 113 12.62 8.83 -5.77
C GLY A 113 13.66 7.99 -6.52
N SER A 114 14.00 6.81 -6.02
CA SER A 114 14.58 5.79 -6.90
C SER A 114 13.60 5.61 -8.06
N ALA A 115 14.08 5.63 -9.31
CA ALA A 115 13.23 5.34 -10.45
C ALA A 115 12.54 3.98 -10.21
N PRO A 116 11.23 3.85 -10.47
CA PRO A 116 10.54 2.59 -10.26
C PRO A 116 11.26 1.47 -11.03
N PRO A 117 11.36 0.27 -10.44
CA PRO A 117 12.05 -0.85 -11.08
C PRO A 117 11.43 -1.09 -12.46
N GLN A 118 12.27 -1.03 -13.51
CA GLN A 118 11.82 -1.30 -14.86
C GLN A 118 11.73 -2.81 -15.06
N PRO A 119 10.56 -3.36 -15.40
CA PRO A 119 10.41 -4.80 -15.58
C PRO A 119 11.25 -5.28 -16.76
N ALA A 120 12.05 -6.33 -16.52
CA ALA A 120 12.87 -6.96 -17.55
C ALA A 120 12.03 -7.84 -18.50
N ARG A 121 10.86 -8.28 -18.02
CA ARG A 121 9.85 -9.01 -18.78
C ARG A 121 8.51 -8.31 -18.57
N LEU A 122 7.83 -7.98 -19.66
CA LEU A 122 6.54 -7.29 -19.65
C LEU A 122 5.54 -8.08 -20.50
N ALA A 123 4.35 -8.30 -19.96
CA ALA A 123 3.23 -8.95 -20.62
C ALA A 123 2.02 -8.02 -20.61
N ALA A 124 1.23 -8.07 -21.68
CA ALA A 124 -0.03 -7.34 -21.75
C ALA A 124 -1.11 -8.06 -20.95
N LEU A 125 -1.92 -7.30 -20.23
CA LEU A 125 -3.16 -7.73 -19.61
C LEU A 125 -4.31 -7.27 -20.50
N GLY A 126 -5.08 -8.21 -21.02
CA GLY A 126 -6.25 -7.95 -21.86
C GLY A 126 -7.56 -8.21 -21.11
N PRO A 127 -8.68 -7.61 -21.55
CA PRO A 127 -9.96 -7.75 -20.89
C PRO A 127 -10.45 -9.20 -20.92
N VAL A 128 -10.94 -9.70 -19.78
CA VAL A 128 -11.50 -11.05 -19.66
C VAL A 128 -12.90 -11.11 -20.26
N ASP A 129 -13.70 -10.07 -20.04
CA ASP A 129 -15.03 -9.92 -20.62
C ASP A 129 -15.09 -8.77 -21.64
N ALA A 130 -15.86 -8.98 -22.70
CA ALA A 130 -16.06 -8.00 -23.77
C ALA A 130 -16.81 -6.72 -23.33
N ALA A 131 -17.30 -6.68 -22.08
CA ALA A 131 -18.01 -5.54 -21.49
C ALA A 131 -17.07 -4.38 -21.09
N GLU A 132 -15.77 -4.65 -20.94
CA GLU A 132 -14.74 -3.63 -20.66
C GLU A 132 -13.74 -3.49 -21.83
N PRO A 133 -14.19 -3.16 -23.06
CA PRO A 133 -13.35 -3.21 -24.26
C PRO A 133 -12.23 -2.15 -24.32
N GLY A 134 -12.12 -1.29 -23.30
CA GLY A 134 -11.06 -0.29 -23.16
C GLY A 134 -10.05 -0.58 -22.05
N ALA A 135 -10.33 -1.54 -21.15
CA ALA A 135 -9.43 -1.87 -20.06
C ALA A 135 -8.21 -2.59 -20.60
N ALA A 136 -7.02 -2.05 -20.31
CA ALA A 136 -5.75 -2.64 -20.69
C ALA A 136 -4.79 -2.52 -19.51
N GLY A 137 -3.79 -3.39 -19.50
CA GLY A 137 -2.74 -3.28 -18.51
C GLY A 137 -1.46 -3.95 -18.94
N THR A 138 -0.48 -3.86 -18.07
CA THR A 138 0.79 -4.54 -18.19
C THR A 138 1.14 -5.17 -16.86
N VAL A 139 1.71 -6.36 -16.90
CA VAL A 139 2.39 -6.96 -15.77
C VAL A 139 3.83 -7.23 -16.15
N GLY A 140 4.75 -7.02 -15.23
CA GLY A 140 6.14 -7.36 -15.47
C GLY A 140 6.88 -7.76 -14.21
N ILE A 141 7.97 -8.51 -14.42
CA ILE A 141 8.86 -8.93 -13.35
C ILE A 141 10.15 -8.12 -13.45
N ALA A 142 10.53 -7.49 -12.35
CA ALA A 142 11.78 -6.77 -12.17
C ALA A 142 12.62 -7.41 -11.06
N ASP A 143 13.92 -7.12 -11.07
CA ASP A 143 14.79 -7.30 -9.92
C ASP A 143 14.96 -5.92 -9.25
N ASP A 144 14.73 -5.85 -7.94
CA ASP A 144 15.08 -4.70 -7.13
C ASP A 144 15.94 -5.16 -5.96
N ARG A 145 17.24 -4.84 -6.00
CA ARG A 145 18.20 -5.13 -4.93
C ARG A 145 18.24 -6.62 -4.54
N GLY A 146 18.07 -7.53 -5.51
CA GLY A 146 18.06 -8.97 -5.29
C GLY A 146 16.72 -9.55 -4.83
N LEU A 147 15.68 -8.71 -4.74
CA LEU A 147 14.29 -9.14 -4.58
C LEU A 147 13.61 -9.19 -5.94
N ARG A 148 12.77 -10.20 -6.16
CA ARG A 148 11.89 -10.24 -7.33
C ARG A 148 10.68 -9.37 -7.04
N VAL A 149 10.36 -8.45 -7.95
CA VAL A 149 9.21 -7.56 -7.84
C VAL A 149 8.27 -7.77 -9.03
N VAL A 150 7.00 -8.00 -8.76
CA VAL A 150 5.93 -8.01 -9.78
C VAL A 150 5.32 -6.62 -9.82
N VAL A 151 5.41 -5.96 -10.98
CA VAL A 151 4.84 -4.63 -11.23
C VAL A 151 3.61 -4.79 -12.11
N VAL A 152 2.46 -4.37 -11.61
CA VAL A 152 1.18 -4.39 -12.33
C VAL A 152 0.75 -2.94 -12.57
N ARG A 153 0.38 -2.63 -13.81
CA ARG A 153 -0.23 -1.36 -14.21
C ARG A 153 -1.49 -1.64 -14.99
N VAL A 154 -2.57 -0.98 -14.62
CA VAL A 154 -3.86 -1.01 -15.28
C VAL A 154 -4.18 0.40 -15.72
N GLU A 155 -4.63 0.56 -16.96
CA GLU A 155 -4.87 1.83 -17.62
C GLU A 155 -6.36 1.99 -17.91
N ASP A 156 -6.84 3.23 -17.82
CA ASP A 156 -8.19 3.67 -18.25
C ASP A 156 -9.33 2.74 -17.79
N THR A 157 -9.22 2.21 -16.57
CA THR A 157 -10.18 1.27 -15.97
C THR A 157 -10.79 1.89 -14.73
N ALA A 158 -12.12 1.81 -14.61
CA ALA A 158 -12.84 2.20 -13.40
C ALA A 158 -13.13 0.99 -12.52
N LEU A 159 -13.34 1.22 -11.21
CA LEU A 159 -13.84 0.16 -10.33
C LEU A 159 -15.28 -0.21 -10.74
N PRO A 160 -15.57 -1.51 -10.94
CA PRO A 160 -16.93 -1.98 -11.16
C PRO A 160 -17.87 -1.59 -10.02
N ALA A 161 -19.14 -1.35 -10.35
CA ALA A 161 -20.13 -0.98 -9.35
C ALA A 161 -20.32 -2.08 -8.30
N GLY A 162 -20.19 -1.73 -7.02
CA GLY A 162 -20.29 -2.68 -5.91
C GLY A 162 -18.99 -3.44 -5.62
N SER A 163 -17.89 -3.06 -6.26
CA SER A 163 -16.53 -3.43 -5.88
C SER A 163 -15.85 -2.28 -5.17
N ASP A 164 -14.83 -2.64 -4.41
CA ASP A 164 -14.19 -1.81 -3.41
C ASP A 164 -12.74 -1.49 -3.81
N TYR A 165 -12.04 -2.49 -4.35
CA TYR A 165 -10.67 -2.37 -4.84
C TYR A 165 -10.40 -3.35 -5.99
N LEU A 166 -9.28 -3.15 -6.67
CA LEU A 166 -8.73 -4.14 -7.61
C LEU A 166 -7.60 -4.90 -6.93
N GLU A 167 -7.51 -6.20 -7.18
CA GLU A 167 -6.45 -7.05 -6.67
C GLU A 167 -5.77 -7.80 -7.80
N ALA A 168 -4.45 -7.98 -7.70
CA ALA A 168 -3.68 -8.81 -8.60
C ALA A 168 -3.47 -10.21 -8.01
N TRP A 169 -3.63 -11.22 -8.84
CA TRP A 169 -3.50 -12.63 -8.50
C TRP A 169 -2.61 -13.35 -9.50
N LEU A 170 -1.84 -14.32 -9.02
CA LEU A 170 -1.24 -15.35 -9.86
C LEU A 170 -2.17 -16.55 -9.90
N MET A 171 -2.33 -17.12 -11.09
CA MET A 171 -3.26 -18.18 -11.39
C MET A 171 -2.52 -19.31 -12.10
N ASP A 172 -2.82 -20.54 -11.73
CA ASP A 172 -2.30 -21.73 -12.41
C ASP A 172 -3.00 -21.97 -13.76
N ALA A 173 -2.44 -22.85 -14.58
CA ALA A 173 -3.00 -23.15 -15.91
C ALA A 173 -4.42 -23.77 -15.87
N SER A 174 -4.87 -24.26 -14.70
CA SER A 174 -6.21 -24.81 -14.51
C SER A 174 -7.25 -23.77 -14.11
N GLY A 175 -6.82 -22.58 -13.68
CA GLY A 175 -7.64 -21.53 -13.10
C GLY A 175 -8.11 -21.80 -11.67
N GLY A 176 -7.70 -22.92 -11.07
CA GLY A 176 -8.12 -23.35 -9.73
C GLY A 176 -7.14 -22.98 -8.63
N GLY A 177 -5.85 -22.95 -8.93
CA GLY A 177 -4.81 -22.48 -8.02
C GLY A 177 -4.63 -20.97 -8.15
N LEU A 178 -4.82 -20.25 -7.04
CA LEU A 178 -4.70 -18.80 -6.95
C LEU A 178 -3.74 -18.41 -5.82
N VAL A 179 -2.90 -17.41 -6.09
CA VAL A 179 -2.01 -16.78 -5.11
C VAL A 179 -2.23 -15.27 -5.19
N SER A 180 -2.69 -14.66 -4.10
CA SER A 180 -2.81 -13.21 -4.02
C SER A 180 -1.43 -12.55 -4.07
N LEU A 181 -1.29 -11.51 -4.89
CA LEU A 181 -0.15 -10.59 -4.84
C LEU A 181 -0.47 -9.37 -3.98
N GLY A 182 -1.74 -8.92 -4.02
CA GLY A 182 -2.25 -7.83 -3.20
C GLY A 182 -3.00 -6.76 -4.00
N ALA A 183 -3.59 -5.82 -3.26
CA ALA A 183 -4.42 -4.76 -3.80
C ALA A 183 -3.62 -3.75 -4.66
N LEU A 184 -4.24 -3.28 -5.74
CA LEU A 184 -3.75 -2.20 -6.58
C LEU A 184 -4.23 -0.87 -6.02
N SER A 185 -3.33 0.13 -6.03
CA SER A 185 -3.65 1.50 -5.63
C SER A 185 -4.05 2.34 -6.85
N PRO A 186 -4.94 3.33 -6.71
CA PRO A 186 -5.25 4.27 -7.79
C PRO A 186 -3.99 5.02 -8.28
N ASP A 187 -3.83 5.11 -9.61
CA ASP A 187 -2.75 5.82 -10.29
C ASP A 187 -3.30 6.55 -11.53
N GLY A 188 -3.59 7.84 -11.39
CA GLY A 188 -4.20 8.64 -12.46
C GLY A 188 -5.59 8.14 -12.86
N ALA A 189 -5.74 7.73 -14.12
CA ALA A 189 -6.98 7.17 -14.67
C ALA A 189 -7.05 5.63 -14.56
N GLY A 190 -6.11 4.99 -13.85
CA GLY A 190 -6.05 3.55 -13.69
C GLY A 190 -5.51 3.14 -12.32
N PHE A 191 -4.83 1.99 -12.26
CA PHE A 191 -4.36 1.38 -11.02
C PHE A 191 -2.94 0.84 -11.14
N ARG A 192 -2.22 0.76 -10.03
CA ARG A 192 -0.83 0.27 -9.97
C ARG A 192 -0.56 -0.53 -8.71
N GLY A 193 0.25 -1.57 -8.82
CA GLY A 193 0.78 -2.34 -7.70
C GLY A 193 2.23 -2.75 -7.94
N GLU A 194 3.01 -2.81 -6.86
CA GLU A 194 4.37 -3.36 -6.84
C GLU A 194 4.48 -4.35 -5.69
N PHE A 195 4.77 -5.60 -6.02
CA PHE A 195 4.69 -6.71 -5.07
C PHE A 195 6.02 -7.44 -5.01
N SER A 196 6.68 -7.39 -3.86
CA SER A 196 7.86 -8.21 -3.59
C SER A 196 7.43 -9.66 -3.44
N VAL A 197 7.97 -10.54 -4.29
CA VAL A 197 7.67 -11.97 -4.26
C VAL A 197 8.94 -12.77 -3.96
N PRO A 198 8.81 -13.95 -3.32
CA PRO A 198 9.94 -14.84 -3.13
C PRO A 198 10.62 -15.18 -4.47
N PRO A 199 11.96 -15.25 -4.53
CA PRO A 199 12.67 -15.55 -5.77
C PRO A 199 12.39 -16.96 -6.30
N ASP A 200 11.95 -17.87 -5.43
CA ASP A 200 11.56 -19.26 -5.70
C ASP A 200 10.06 -19.43 -5.98
N LEU A 201 9.28 -18.35 -6.05
CA LEU A 201 7.89 -18.39 -6.48
C LEU A 201 7.81 -19.11 -7.86
N PRO A 202 7.06 -20.22 -7.96
CA PRO A 202 7.05 -21.04 -9.18
C PRO A 202 6.17 -20.40 -10.24
N THR A 203 6.65 -19.33 -10.89
CA THR A 203 5.95 -18.60 -11.95
C THR A 203 5.66 -19.47 -13.18
N ALA A 204 6.32 -20.62 -13.33
CA ALA A 204 5.97 -21.60 -14.35
C ALA A 204 4.71 -22.42 -14.00
N ALA A 205 4.40 -22.56 -12.71
CA ALA A 205 3.16 -23.21 -12.25
C ALA A 205 2.01 -22.21 -12.17
N PHE A 206 2.30 -20.95 -11.79
CA PHE A 206 1.36 -19.83 -11.78
C PHE A 206 1.78 -18.79 -12.82
N SER A 207 1.53 -19.10 -14.10
CA SER A 207 1.95 -18.27 -15.23
C SER A 207 0.94 -17.20 -15.62
N THR A 208 -0.29 -17.29 -15.16
CA THR A 208 -1.34 -16.35 -15.52
C THR A 208 -1.50 -15.30 -14.44
N VAL A 209 -1.59 -14.02 -14.82
CA VAL A 209 -1.94 -12.92 -13.92
C VAL A 209 -3.39 -12.54 -14.16
N ASP A 210 -4.17 -12.46 -13.09
CA ASP A 210 -5.55 -12.01 -13.09
C ASP A 210 -5.67 -10.72 -12.28
N VAL A 211 -6.41 -9.74 -12.79
CA VAL A 211 -6.83 -8.55 -12.03
C VAL A 211 -8.32 -8.65 -11.84
N SER A 212 -8.76 -8.77 -10.59
CA SER A 212 -10.17 -8.89 -10.23
C SER A 212 -10.65 -7.73 -9.39
N ALA A 213 -11.96 -7.51 -9.42
CA ALA A 213 -12.62 -6.53 -8.59
C ALA A 213 -13.10 -7.19 -7.29
N GLU A 214 -12.60 -6.73 -6.16
CA GLU A 214 -12.80 -7.37 -4.85
C GLU A 214 -13.69 -6.52 -3.92
N ARG A 215 -14.01 -7.06 -2.75
CA ARG A 215 -14.82 -6.42 -1.70
C ARG A 215 -14.17 -6.47 -0.32
N TRP A 216 -14.47 -5.49 0.52
CA TRP A 216 -14.19 -5.53 1.97
C TRP A 216 -15.30 -6.26 2.72
N ASP A 217 -15.58 -7.51 2.35
CA ASP A 217 -16.60 -8.35 3.01
C ASP A 217 -16.00 -9.41 3.96
N GLY A 218 -14.67 -9.43 4.09
CA GLY A 218 -13.94 -10.38 4.92
C GLY A 218 -13.84 -11.80 4.33
N ASP A 219 -14.29 -12.03 3.09
CA ASP A 219 -13.98 -13.25 2.35
C ASP A 219 -12.67 -13.05 1.57
N GLU A 220 -11.62 -13.79 1.95
CA GLU A 220 -10.31 -13.74 1.29
C GLU A 220 -10.28 -14.51 -0.05
N ARG A 221 -11.41 -15.09 -0.47
CA ARG A 221 -11.51 -15.77 -1.78
C ARG A 221 -11.68 -14.75 -2.89
N HIS A 222 -10.93 -14.97 -3.97
CA HIS A 222 -11.12 -14.31 -5.27
C HIS A 222 -12.61 -14.20 -5.66
N SER A 223 -13.06 -12.97 -5.93
CA SER A 223 -14.47 -12.64 -6.18
C SER A 223 -15.07 -13.29 -7.43
N ARG A 224 -14.23 -13.88 -8.30
CA ARG A 224 -14.54 -14.36 -9.65
C ARG A 224 -14.94 -13.27 -10.64
N VAL A 225 -14.88 -11.99 -10.25
CA VAL A 225 -15.11 -10.85 -11.14
C VAL A 225 -13.77 -10.41 -11.70
N SER A 226 -13.25 -11.19 -12.65
CA SER A 226 -11.98 -10.90 -13.34
C SER A 226 -12.19 -9.84 -14.42
N LEU A 227 -11.36 -8.79 -14.40
CA LEU A 227 -11.37 -7.70 -15.37
C LEU A 227 -10.32 -7.91 -16.45
N LEU A 228 -9.08 -8.19 -16.04
CA LEU A 228 -7.94 -8.29 -16.94
C LEU A 228 -7.14 -9.57 -16.68
N ARG A 229 -6.59 -10.15 -17.75
CA ARG A 229 -5.74 -11.33 -17.66
C ARG A 229 -4.61 -11.30 -18.68
N GLY A 230 -3.47 -11.88 -18.32
CA GLY A 230 -2.34 -12.07 -19.22
C GLY A 230 -1.32 -13.07 -18.69
N GLU A 231 -0.45 -13.55 -19.57
CA GLU A 231 0.57 -14.55 -19.22
C GLU A 231 1.90 -13.89 -18.86
N LEU A 232 2.42 -14.19 -17.67
CA LEU A 232 3.84 -14.10 -17.34
C LEU A 232 4.58 -15.15 -18.16
N GLY A 233 4.90 -14.82 -19.42
CA GLY A 233 5.75 -15.66 -20.28
C GLY A 233 7.13 -15.90 -19.70
#